data_AF-C7DG34-F1
#
_entry.id   AF-C7DG34-F1
#
_cell.length_a   1.000
_cell.length_b   1.000
_cell.length_c   1.000
_cell.angle_alpha   90.00
_cell.angle_beta   90.00
_cell.angle_gamma   90.00
#
_symmetry.space_group_name_H-M   'P 1'
#
loop_
_entity.id
_entity.type
_entity.pdbx_description
1 polymer ?
#
loop_
_entity_poly.entity_id
_entity_poly.type
_entity_poly.pdbx_seq_one_letter_code
_entity_poly.pdbx_strand_id
1 'polypeptide(L)'
;MEDKPEEYVEFMAKYKDWVSIKRMSIGPSTKPEEVVYHMAGIRSTIDGKAFKLLGIDTEMLDAYAESSTRSAGRGYSGLSKAVLIMESNDTKSIIEKACQSQTMSPFARSYLLNRIISAMKFETSVSQLGLSKVFPDLKPPKAPGRLGKATKPK
;
A
#
# COMPACT_ATOMS: atom_id res chain seq x y z
N MET A 1 38.68 -2.76 -7.52
CA MET A 1 37.60 -2.35 -8.44
C MET A 1 36.33 -2.37 -7.63
N GLU A 2 35.58 -1.27 -7.57
CA GLU A 2 34.26 -1.27 -6.94
C GLU A 2 33.37 -2.22 -7.74
N ASP A 3 32.94 -3.30 -7.10
CA ASP A 3 32.03 -4.29 -7.65
C ASP A 3 30.65 -3.62 -7.78
N LYS A 4 30.42 -2.95 -8.91
CA LYS A 4 29.11 -2.37 -9.20
C LYS A 4 28.18 -3.53 -9.58
N PRO A 5 27.09 -3.75 -8.84
CA PRO A 5 26.16 -4.82 -9.16
C PRO A 5 25.58 -4.60 -10.56
N GLU A 6 25.65 -5.64 -11.41
CA GLU A 6 25.16 -5.59 -12.79
C GLU A 6 23.63 -5.56 -12.86
N GLU A 7 22.93 -6.10 -11.85
CA GLU A 7 21.48 -6.17 -11.77
C GLU A 7 20.92 -5.39 -10.58
N TYR A 8 19.79 -4.69 -10.78
CA TYR A 8 19.16 -3.89 -9.74
C TYR A 8 17.65 -3.69 -9.97
N VAL A 9 16.92 -3.48 -8.87
CA VAL A 9 15.57 -2.88 -8.87
C VAL A 9 15.71 -1.44 -8.36
N GLU A 10 15.20 -0.46 -9.07
CA GLU A 10 15.26 0.94 -8.63
C GLU A 10 13.94 1.68 -8.82
N PHE A 11 13.51 2.39 -7.78
CA PHE A 11 12.40 3.33 -7.80
C PHE A 11 12.95 4.69 -7.35
N MET A 12 12.58 5.79 -7.98
CA MET A 12 12.94 7.14 -7.53
C MET A 12 11.79 8.08 -7.84
N ALA A 13 11.45 8.97 -6.92
CA ALA A 13 10.37 9.92 -7.07
C ALA A 13 10.81 11.24 -6.44
N LYS A 14 10.46 12.35 -7.09
CA LYS A 14 10.46 13.72 -6.58
C LYS A 14 9.36 14.48 -7.31
N TYR A 15 8.26 14.82 -6.65
CA TYR A 15 7.16 15.63 -7.18
C TYR A 15 6.67 16.55 -6.07
N LYS A 16 6.85 17.87 -6.23
CA LYS A 16 6.65 18.84 -5.12
C LYS A 16 7.42 18.37 -3.88
N ASP A 17 6.73 18.22 -2.76
CA ASP A 17 7.29 17.73 -1.49
C ASP A 17 7.36 16.20 -1.41
N TRP A 18 6.88 15.48 -2.41
CA TRP A 18 6.93 14.02 -2.42
C TRP A 18 8.24 13.51 -3.00
N VAL A 19 9.08 12.86 -2.19
CA VAL A 19 10.32 12.25 -2.70
C VAL A 19 10.49 10.84 -2.14
N SER A 20 10.75 9.85 -2.99
CA SER A 20 10.98 8.47 -2.54
C SER A 20 11.89 7.71 -3.49
N ILE A 21 13.01 7.16 -3.01
CA ILE A 21 13.89 6.27 -3.77
C ILE A 21 13.88 4.86 -3.13
N LYS A 22 13.75 3.79 -3.92
CA LYS A 22 13.85 2.39 -3.48
C LYS A 22 14.76 1.64 -4.45
N ARG A 23 16.04 1.55 -4.09
CA ARG A 23 17.07 0.81 -4.84
C ARG A 23 17.35 -0.52 -4.11
N MET A 24 17.51 -1.60 -4.87
CA MET A 24 17.98 -2.92 -4.45
C MET A 24 19.00 -3.39 -5.47
N SER A 25 20.19 -3.77 -5.01
CA SER A 25 21.17 -4.45 -5.85
C SER A 25 20.91 -5.95 -5.81
N ILE A 26 21.07 -6.61 -6.96
CA ILE A 26 20.88 -8.05 -7.12
C ILE A 26 22.26 -8.66 -7.35
N GLY A 27 22.58 -9.70 -6.58
CA GLY A 27 23.80 -10.48 -6.72
C GLY A 27 23.50 -11.99 -6.76
N PRO A 28 24.54 -12.85 -6.87
CA PRO A 28 24.36 -14.29 -7.04
C PRO A 28 23.59 -15.00 -5.91
N SER A 29 23.58 -14.42 -4.71
CA SER A 29 22.85 -14.95 -3.55
C SER A 29 21.47 -14.35 -3.36
N THR A 30 21.08 -13.37 -4.17
CA THR A 30 19.77 -12.72 -4.08
C THR A 30 18.69 -13.68 -4.51
N LYS A 31 17.70 -13.91 -3.64
CA LYS A 31 16.62 -14.83 -3.93
C LYS A 31 15.47 -14.13 -4.66
N PRO A 32 14.72 -14.83 -5.54
CA PRO A 32 13.59 -14.24 -6.25
C PRO A 32 12.55 -13.60 -5.31
N GLU A 33 12.28 -14.21 -4.15
CA GLU A 33 11.33 -13.67 -3.17
C GLU A 33 11.78 -12.35 -2.55
N GLU A 34 13.09 -12.08 -2.46
CA GLU A 34 13.62 -10.78 -2.01
C GLU A 34 13.35 -9.69 -3.04
N VAL A 35 13.52 -10.02 -4.33
CA VAL A 35 13.21 -9.10 -5.44
C VAL A 35 11.72 -8.75 -5.43
N VAL A 36 10.84 -9.76 -5.33
CA VAL A 36 9.39 -9.57 -5.27
C VAL A 36 8.99 -8.77 -4.01
N TYR A 37 9.67 -8.99 -2.88
CA TYR A 37 9.47 -8.21 -1.67
C TYR A 37 9.73 -6.72 -1.86
N HIS A 38 10.84 -6.38 -2.54
CA HIS A 38 11.17 -5.00 -2.89
C HIS A 38 10.13 -4.39 -3.85
N MET A 39 9.68 -5.16 -4.85
CA MET A 39 8.64 -4.73 -5.79
C MET A 39 7.29 -4.48 -5.11
N ALA A 40 6.86 -5.36 -4.19
CA ALA A 40 5.65 -5.19 -3.41
C ALA A 40 5.70 -3.91 -2.56
N GLY A 41 6.88 -3.62 -1.98
CA GLY A 41 7.14 -2.36 -1.32
C GLY A 41 6.95 -1.18 -2.26
N ILE A 42 7.59 -1.19 -3.44
CA ILE A 42 7.46 -0.16 -4.50
C ILE A 42 5.99 0.13 -4.79
N ARG A 43 5.21 -0.91 -5.13
CA ARG A 43 3.77 -0.82 -5.41
C ARG A 43 3.01 -0.10 -4.30
N SER A 44 3.20 -0.50 -3.04
CA SER A 44 2.47 0.10 -1.91
C SER A 44 2.68 1.62 -1.79
N THR A 45 3.88 2.13 -2.04
CA THR A 45 4.16 3.57 -2.02
C THR A 45 3.59 4.30 -3.21
N ILE A 46 3.60 3.68 -4.39
CA ILE A 46 2.95 4.25 -5.58
C ILE A 46 1.46 4.37 -5.33
N ASP A 47 0.80 3.28 -4.93
CA ASP A 47 -0.64 3.25 -4.67
C ASP A 47 -1.03 4.31 -3.63
N GLY A 48 -0.34 4.33 -2.47
CA GLY A 48 -0.63 5.29 -1.41
C GLY A 48 -0.52 6.76 -1.83
N LYS A 49 0.29 7.07 -2.85
CA LYS A 49 0.44 8.42 -3.39
C LYS A 49 -0.49 8.71 -4.57
N ALA A 50 -0.71 7.73 -5.45
CA ALA A 50 -1.46 7.89 -6.69
C ALA A 50 -2.89 8.36 -6.44
N PHE A 51 -3.63 7.71 -5.53
CA PHE A 51 -5.01 8.11 -5.21
C PHE A 51 -5.09 9.52 -4.62
N LYS A 52 -4.15 9.89 -3.74
CA LYS A 52 -4.06 11.26 -3.20
C LYS A 52 -3.78 12.29 -4.29
N LEU A 53 -2.93 11.96 -5.27
CA LEU A 53 -2.62 12.85 -6.41
C LEU A 53 -3.81 13.00 -7.37
N LEU A 54 -4.69 12.01 -7.45
CA LEU A 54 -5.98 12.10 -8.16
C LEU A 54 -7.02 12.94 -7.40
N GLY A 55 -6.69 13.49 -6.23
CA GLY A 55 -7.60 14.28 -5.42
C GLY A 55 -8.65 13.44 -4.70
N ILE A 56 -8.41 12.14 -4.52
CA ILE A 56 -9.30 11.26 -3.76
C ILE A 56 -8.97 11.37 -2.28
N ASP A 57 -9.98 11.63 -1.45
CA ASP A 57 -9.88 11.60 0.01
C ASP A 57 -9.76 10.15 0.51
N THR A 58 -8.53 9.64 0.50
CA THR A 58 -8.24 8.28 0.95
C THR A 58 -8.50 8.08 2.44
N GLU A 59 -8.43 9.14 3.26
CA GLU A 59 -8.59 9.03 4.71
C GLU A 59 -10.07 8.81 5.07
N MET A 60 -10.97 9.50 4.39
CA MET A 60 -12.40 9.25 4.46
C MET A 60 -12.76 7.83 4.02
N LEU A 61 -12.20 7.37 2.89
CA LEU A 61 -12.48 6.02 2.38
C LEU A 61 -11.92 4.93 3.29
N ASP A 62 -10.77 5.14 3.92
CA ASP A 62 -10.19 4.21 4.89
C ASP A 62 -11.07 4.06 6.13
N ALA A 63 -11.54 5.18 6.70
CA ALA A 63 -12.46 5.16 7.83
C ALA A 63 -13.77 4.43 7.49
N TYR A 64 -14.32 4.68 6.31
CA TYR A 64 -15.52 4.00 5.83
C TYR A 64 -15.28 2.49 5.63
N ALA A 65 -14.16 2.10 5.03
CA ALA A 65 -13.80 0.69 4.83
C ALA A 65 -13.70 -0.08 6.15
N GLU A 66 -13.08 0.52 7.17
CA GLU A 66 -12.96 -0.10 8.50
C GLU A 66 -14.33 -0.29 9.16
N SER A 67 -15.18 0.73 9.13
CA SER A 67 -16.53 0.66 9.72
C SER A 67 -17.40 -0.40 9.02
N SER A 68 -17.34 -0.45 7.68
CA SER A 68 -18.06 -1.41 6.85
C SER A 68 -17.59 -2.85 7.08
N THR A 69 -16.31 -3.05 7.37
CA THR A 69 -15.76 -4.37 7.66
C THR A 69 -16.20 -4.89 9.04
N ARG A 70 -16.40 -3.99 10.02
CA ARG A 70 -16.92 -4.38 11.35
C ARG A 70 -18.35 -4.94 11.27
N SER A 71 -19.19 -4.39 10.39
CA SER A 71 -20.57 -4.86 10.20
C SER A 71 -20.66 -6.10 9.30
N ALA A 72 -19.80 -6.21 8.27
CA ALA A 72 -19.80 -7.34 7.36
C ALA A 72 -19.26 -8.65 7.99
N GLY A 73 -18.30 -8.55 8.91
CA GLY A 73 -17.58 -9.70 9.46
C GLY A 73 -16.31 -10.05 8.66
N ARG A 74 -15.65 -11.15 9.00
CA ARG A 74 -14.38 -11.60 8.39
C ARG A 74 -14.56 -12.91 7.62
N GLY A 75 -13.61 -13.22 6.72
CA GLY A 75 -13.62 -14.45 5.93
C GLY A 75 -14.52 -14.37 4.69
N TYR A 76 -14.72 -15.51 4.01
CA TYR A 76 -15.43 -15.55 2.72
C TYR A 76 -16.89 -15.11 2.79
N SER A 77 -17.57 -15.32 3.91
CA SER A 77 -18.93 -14.82 4.16
C SER A 77 -18.98 -13.30 4.34
N GLY A 78 -17.89 -12.69 4.82
CA GLY A 78 -17.74 -11.23 4.85
C GLY A 78 -17.54 -10.65 3.45
N LEU A 79 -16.86 -11.37 2.56
CA LEU A 79 -16.58 -10.91 1.19
C LEU A 79 -17.86 -10.73 0.36
N SER A 80 -18.81 -11.66 0.44
CA SER A 80 -20.10 -11.50 -0.26
C SER A 80 -20.87 -10.28 0.24
N LYS A 81 -20.84 -10.02 1.55
CA LYS A 81 -21.42 -8.81 2.15
C LYS A 81 -20.68 -7.54 1.75
N ALA A 82 -19.35 -7.59 1.60
CA ALA A 82 -18.57 -6.45 1.10
C ALA A 82 -19.04 -6.01 -0.29
N VAL A 83 -19.31 -6.96 -1.19
CA VAL A 83 -19.85 -6.65 -2.53
C VAL A 83 -21.21 -5.97 -2.43
N LEU A 84 -22.09 -6.45 -1.54
CA LEU A 84 -23.40 -5.81 -1.30
C LEU A 84 -23.27 -4.40 -0.73
N ILE A 85 -22.33 -4.18 0.20
CA ILE A 85 -22.03 -2.84 0.74
C ILE A 85 -21.58 -1.90 -0.38
N MET A 86 -20.79 -2.39 -1.33
CA MET A 86 -20.33 -1.59 -2.48
C MET A 86 -21.44 -1.14 -3.45
N GLU A 87 -22.62 -1.76 -3.37
CA GLU A 87 -23.81 -1.37 -4.15
C GLU A 87 -24.75 -0.43 -3.40
N SER A 88 -24.54 -0.23 -2.09
CA SER A 88 -25.38 0.62 -1.25
C SER A 88 -25.32 2.10 -1.65
N ASN A 89 -26.41 2.83 -1.38
CA ASN A 89 -26.48 4.27 -1.59
C ASN A 89 -25.50 5.03 -0.66
N ASP A 90 -25.21 4.51 0.52
CA ASP A 90 -24.21 5.07 1.44
C ASP A 90 -22.82 5.04 0.81
N THR A 91 -22.45 3.92 0.19
CA THR A 91 -21.18 3.80 -0.54
C THR A 91 -21.12 4.75 -1.75
N LYS A 92 -22.23 4.96 -2.46
CA LYS A 92 -22.27 5.95 -3.55
C LYS A 92 -22.04 7.36 -3.00
N SER A 93 -22.73 7.72 -1.92
CA SER A 93 -22.61 9.04 -1.28
C SER A 93 -21.20 9.29 -0.75
N ILE A 94 -20.56 8.31 -0.12
CA ILE A 94 -19.19 8.50 0.40
C ILE A 94 -18.17 8.63 -0.74
N ILE A 95 -18.34 7.89 -1.84
CA ILE A 95 -17.46 8.00 -3.01
C ILE A 95 -17.62 9.38 -3.65
N GLU A 96 -18.85 9.87 -3.81
CA GLU A 96 -19.11 11.21 -4.34
C GLU A 96 -18.47 12.30 -3.47
N LYS A 97 -18.54 12.17 -2.14
CA LYS A 97 -17.90 13.11 -1.20
C LYS A 97 -16.37 13.03 -1.22
N ALA A 98 -15.82 11.83 -1.41
CA ALA A 98 -14.37 11.61 -1.43
C ALA A 98 -13.71 12.02 -2.74
N CYS A 99 -14.48 12.30 -3.80
CA CYS A 99 -13.97 12.66 -5.12
C CYS A 99 -14.14 14.15 -5.40
N GLN A 100 -13.11 14.78 -5.96
CA GLN A 100 -13.21 16.15 -6.50
C GLN A 100 -14.01 16.23 -7.81
N SER A 101 -14.14 15.11 -8.53
CA SER A 101 -14.87 15.01 -9.80
C SER A 101 -15.51 13.65 -9.96
N GLN A 102 -16.69 13.60 -10.57
CA GLN A 102 -17.41 12.36 -10.88
C GLN A 102 -16.63 11.41 -11.80
N THR A 103 -15.67 11.94 -12.56
CA THR A 103 -14.79 11.13 -13.42
C THR A 103 -13.82 10.26 -12.61
N MET A 104 -13.55 10.61 -11.35
CA MET A 104 -12.66 9.86 -10.45
C MET A 104 -13.37 8.77 -9.64
N SER A 105 -14.71 8.75 -9.65
CA SER A 105 -15.53 7.80 -8.92
C SER A 105 -15.16 6.33 -9.17
N PRO A 106 -14.82 5.88 -10.40
CA PRO A 106 -14.37 4.50 -10.62
C PRO A 106 -13.07 4.15 -9.87
N PHE A 107 -12.13 5.10 -9.77
CA PHE A 107 -10.86 4.90 -9.07
C PHE A 107 -11.07 4.90 -7.55
N ALA A 108 -11.89 5.80 -7.03
CA ALA A 108 -12.26 5.80 -5.61
C ALA A 108 -13.01 4.51 -5.23
N ARG A 109 -13.88 4.00 -6.10
CA ARG A 109 -14.57 2.72 -5.91
C ARG A 109 -13.58 1.54 -5.84
N SER A 110 -12.62 1.50 -6.76
CA SER A 110 -11.55 0.48 -6.76
C SER A 110 -10.67 0.57 -5.51
N TYR A 111 -10.32 1.78 -5.09
CA TYR A 111 -9.59 2.01 -3.84
C TYR A 111 -10.37 1.45 -2.65
N LEU A 112 -11.63 1.88 -2.49
CA LEU A 112 -12.47 1.49 -1.38
C LEU A 112 -12.67 -0.04 -1.31
N LEU A 113 -12.95 -0.69 -2.44
CA LEU A 113 -13.09 -2.14 -2.51
C LEU A 113 -11.81 -2.84 -2.01
N ASN A 114 -10.65 -2.40 -2.49
CA ASN A 114 -9.36 -2.96 -2.04
C ASN A 114 -9.13 -2.75 -0.54
N ARG A 115 -9.56 -1.61 0.02
CA ARG A 115 -9.43 -1.33 1.46
C ARG A 115 -10.38 -2.18 2.30
N ILE A 116 -11.62 -2.39 1.87
CA ILE A 116 -12.56 -3.30 2.54
C ILE A 116 -12.01 -4.74 2.53
N ILE A 117 -11.55 -5.23 1.38
CA ILE A 117 -10.98 -6.59 1.26
C ILE A 117 -9.73 -6.73 2.14
N SER A 118 -8.86 -5.72 2.14
CA SER A 118 -7.65 -5.68 3.00
C SER A 118 -7.99 -5.67 4.49
N ALA A 119 -9.02 -4.92 4.90
CA ALA A 119 -9.50 -4.89 6.27
C ALA A 119 -10.03 -6.25 6.74
N MET A 120 -10.59 -7.04 5.82
CA MET A 120 -11.01 -8.44 6.04
C MET A 120 -9.85 -9.44 6.10
N LYS A 121 -8.60 -8.98 5.97
CA LYS A 121 -7.37 -9.80 5.95
C LYS A 121 -7.18 -10.65 4.70
N PHE A 122 -7.89 -10.32 3.62
CA PHE A 122 -7.60 -10.87 2.30
C PHE A 122 -6.59 -9.97 1.58
N GLU A 123 -5.71 -10.58 0.80
CA GLU A 123 -4.74 -9.86 -0.02
C GLU A 123 -5.18 -9.94 -1.48
N THR A 124 -5.43 -8.79 -2.11
CA THR A 124 -5.79 -8.69 -3.54
C THR A 124 -4.57 -8.54 -4.45
N SER A 125 -3.39 -8.44 -3.85
CA SER A 125 -2.11 -8.28 -4.53
C SER A 125 -0.99 -8.83 -3.67
N VAL A 126 0.17 -9.08 -4.28
CA VAL A 126 1.38 -9.48 -3.55
C VAL A 126 1.80 -8.31 -2.65
N SER A 127 1.76 -8.54 -1.34
CA SER A 127 2.15 -7.56 -0.33
C SER A 127 3.40 -8.01 0.41
N GLN A 128 4.17 -7.04 0.92
CA GLN A 128 5.31 -7.34 1.80
C GLN A 128 4.87 -8.15 3.03
N LEU A 129 3.69 -7.86 3.58
CA LEU A 129 3.15 -8.61 4.71
C LEU A 129 2.84 -10.07 4.35
N GLY A 130 2.24 -10.31 3.19
CA GLY A 130 1.93 -11.66 2.69
C GLY A 130 3.20 -12.47 2.46
N LEU A 131 4.20 -11.86 1.81
CA LEU A 131 5.50 -12.47 1.58
C LEU A 131 6.23 -12.79 2.88
N SER A 132 6.24 -11.89 3.88
CA SER A 132 6.86 -12.13 5.18
C SER A 132 6.20 -13.28 5.99
N LYS A 133 4.93 -13.62 5.70
CA LYS A 133 4.28 -14.79 6.33
C LYS A 133 4.75 -16.11 5.72
N VAL A 134 5.03 -16.12 4.41
CA VAL A 134 5.45 -17.32 3.66
C VAL A 134 6.96 -17.51 3.76
N PHE A 135 7.72 -16.42 3.74
CA PHE A 135 9.18 -16.39 3.81
C PHE A 135 9.60 -15.57 5.05
N PRO A 136 9.75 -16.21 6.23
CA PRO A 136 10.01 -15.51 7.50
C PRO A 136 11.32 -14.70 7.52
N ASP A 137 12.26 -15.02 6.62
CA ASP A 137 13.52 -14.32 6.48
C ASP A 137 13.35 -12.92 5.86
N LEU A 138 12.26 -12.69 5.11
CA LEU A 138 11.91 -11.39 4.55
C LEU A 138 11.36 -10.49 5.65
N LYS A 139 12.21 -9.65 6.22
CA LYS A 139 11.82 -8.70 7.27
C LYS A 139 11.47 -7.33 6.67
N PRO A 140 10.43 -6.65 7.20
CA PRO A 140 10.17 -5.27 6.83
C PRO A 140 11.38 -4.39 7.16
N PRO A 141 11.79 -3.50 6.23
CA PRO A 141 12.86 -2.57 6.50
C PRO A 141 12.49 -1.77 7.75
N LYS A 142 13.33 -1.83 8.79
CA LYS A 142 13.12 -1.04 9.99
C LYS A 142 13.02 0.42 9.56
N ALA A 143 11.94 1.11 9.97
CA ALA A 143 11.81 2.54 9.73
C ALA A 143 13.10 3.21 10.20
N PRO A 144 13.70 4.12 9.40
CA PRO A 144 14.92 4.79 9.80
C PRO A 144 14.68 5.42 11.18
N GLY A 145 15.35 4.87 12.19
CA GLY A 145 15.28 5.37 13.55
C GLY A 145 15.60 6.85 13.50
N ARG A 146 14.78 7.66 14.19
CA ARG A 146 15.04 9.07 14.41
C ARG A 146 16.50 9.18 14.86
N LEU A 147 17.38 9.71 14.00
CA LEU A 147 18.79 9.93 14.32
C LEU A 147 18.82 10.63 15.68
N GLY A 148 19.27 9.91 16.71
CA GLY A 148 19.36 10.44 18.06
C GLY A 148 20.18 11.72 17.99
N LYS A 149 19.68 12.80 18.62
CA LYS A 149 20.42 14.06 18.75
C LYS A 149 21.87 13.74 19.06
N ALA A 150 22.78 14.17 18.19
CA ALA A 150 24.21 14.05 18.39
C ALA A 150 24.56 14.49 19.82
N THR A 151 25.07 13.56 20.62
CA THR A 151 25.74 13.89 21.88
C THR A 151 26.91 14.80 21.53
N LYS A 152 26.86 16.06 21.97
CA LYS A 152 27.98 16.99 21.86
C LYS A 152 29.22 16.37 22.52
N PRO A 153 30.41 16.43 21.89
CA PRO A 153 31.64 16.02 22.56
C PRO A 153 31.91 16.96 23.75
N LYS A 154 32.40 16.37 24.83
CA LYS A 154 32.94 17.08 26.00
C LYS A 154 34.21 17.83 25.64
#